data_AF-A0A5J4N3B8-F1
#
_entry.id   AF-A0A5J4N3B8-F1
#
_cell.length_a   1.000
_cell.length_b   1.000
_cell.length_c   1.000
_cell.angle_alpha   90.00
_cell.angle_beta   90.00
_cell.angle_gamma   90.00
#
_symmetry.space_group_name_H-M   'P 1'
#
loop_
_entity.id
_entity.type
_entity.pdbx_description
1 polymer ?
#
loop_
_entity_poly.entity_id
_entity_poly.type
_entity_poly.pdbx_seq_one_letter_code
_entity_poly.pdbx_strand_id
1 'polypeptide(L)'
;MGVLTSVITLISSTVGVAVLAMPYCFQQCGILLSIIFIALCAFTCSSACDILITLCLTHRSLSLEKACFRHLGLLGKLVAELSVMGLMVGCVIGYDVSLSDLGTRIFSEFSDAVVSFPIRVWRDV
;
A
#
# COMPACT_ATOMS: atom_id res chain seq x y z
N MET A 1 -21.69 -13.19 12.41
CA MET A 1 -21.47 -13.29 10.94
C MET A 1 -21.00 -11.98 10.30
N GLY A 2 -21.31 -10.79 10.83
CA GLY A 2 -20.90 -9.52 10.19
C GLY A 2 -19.40 -9.15 10.27
N VAL A 3 -18.67 -9.58 11.31
CA VAL A 3 -17.26 -9.18 11.52
C VAL A 3 -16.34 -9.76 10.44
N LEU A 4 -16.61 -10.99 10.01
CA LEU A 4 -15.82 -11.68 8.99
C LEU A 4 -15.91 -10.95 7.64
N THR A 5 -17.10 -10.46 7.30
CA THR A 5 -17.36 -9.71 6.06
C THR A 5 -16.58 -8.40 6.04
N SER A 6 -16.55 -7.65 7.15
CA SER A 6 -15.78 -6.40 7.24
C SER A 6 -14.29 -6.65 7.04
N VAL A 7 -13.75 -7.72 7.65
CA VAL A 7 -12.33 -8.08 7.49
C VAL A 7 -12.02 -8.49 6.06
N ILE A 8 -12.88 -9.28 5.42
CA ILE A 8 -12.70 -9.71 4.03
C ILE A 8 -12.72 -8.51 3.07
N THR A 9 -13.65 -7.56 3.25
CA THR A 9 -13.70 -6.34 2.43
C THR A 9 -12.43 -5.50 2.59
N LEU A 10 -11.92 -5.38 3.82
CA LEU A 10 -10.67 -4.67 4.10
C LEU A 10 -9.45 -5.35 3.46
N ILE A 11 -9.37 -6.67 3.53
CA ILE A 11 -8.28 -7.43 2.89
C ILE A 11 -8.38 -7.27 1.37
N SER A 12 -9.58 -7.37 0.80
CA SER A 12 -9.80 -7.24 -0.64
C SER A 12 -9.34 -5.89 -1.20
N SER A 13 -9.59 -4.79 -0.49
CA SER A 13 -9.09 -3.47 -0.91
C SER A 13 -7.58 -3.31 -0.74
N THR A 14 -6.98 -3.94 0.28
CA THR A 14 -5.54 -3.86 0.54
C THR A 14 -4.73 -4.75 -0.41
N VAL A 15 -5.25 -5.93 -0.77
CA VAL A 15 -4.62 -6.87 -1.70
C VAL A 15 -4.40 -6.24 -3.07
N GLY A 16 -5.34 -5.42 -3.55
CA GLY A 16 -5.19 -4.69 -4.81
C GLY A 16 -3.92 -3.84 -4.86
N VAL A 17 -3.67 -3.07 -3.79
CA VAL A 17 -2.47 -2.24 -3.66
C VAL A 17 -1.20 -3.11 -3.54
N ALA A 18 -1.27 -4.20 -2.78
CA ALA A 18 -0.13 -5.10 -2.58
C ALA A 18 0.30 -5.84 -3.86
N VAL A 19 -0.65 -6.27 -4.69
CA VAL A 19 -0.37 -6.99 -5.95
C VAL A 19 0.39 -6.11 -6.94
N LEU A 20 0.17 -4.80 -6.92
CA LEU A 20 0.84 -3.86 -7.83
C LEU A 20 2.27 -3.52 -7.37
N ALA A 21 2.52 -3.50 -6.06
CA ALA A 21 3.85 -3.24 -5.50
C ALA A 21 4.76 -4.49 -5.42
N MET A 22 4.19 -5.66 -5.13
CA MET A 22 4.93 -6.93 -4.97
C MET A 22 5.87 -7.30 -6.14
N PRO A 23 5.48 -7.19 -7.42
CA PRO A 23 6.38 -7.54 -8.51
C PRO A 23 7.55 -6.55 -8.64
N TYR A 24 7.36 -5.28 -8.24
CA TYR A 24 8.37 -4.23 -8.35
C TYR A 24 9.41 -4.31 -7.21
N CYS A 25 8.96 -4.61 -5.99
CA CYS A 25 9.82 -4.74 -4.81
C CYS A 25 10.91 -5.81 -4.98
N PHE A 26 10.66 -6.89 -5.74
CA PHE A 26 11.65 -7.94 -5.99
C PHE A 26 12.67 -7.57 -7.07
N GLN A 27 12.31 -6.74 -8.05
CA GLN A 27 13.20 -6.41 -9.18
C GLN A 27 14.26 -5.35 -8.84
N GLN A 28 13.92 -4.34 -8.03
CA GLN A 28 14.84 -3.20 -7.80
C GLN A 28 15.65 -3.29 -6.51
N CYS A 29 15.13 -3.90 -5.44
CA CYS A 29 15.71 -3.82 -4.10
C CYS A 29 16.41 -5.11 -3.62
N GLY A 30 16.38 -6.18 -4.40
CA GLY A 30 16.88 -7.50 -4.00
C GLY A 30 16.02 -8.19 -2.96
N ILE A 31 16.03 -9.52 -2.96
CA ILE A 31 15.13 -10.36 -2.14
C ILE A 31 15.25 -10.06 -0.64
N LEU A 32 16.47 -9.80 -0.19
CA LEU A 32 16.79 -9.69 1.23
C LEU A 32 16.18 -8.41 1.84
N LEU A 33 16.29 -7.28 1.14
CA LEU A 33 15.80 -5.99 1.65
C LEU A 33 14.27 -5.95 1.70
N SER A 34 13.61 -6.54 0.70
CA SER A 34 12.15 -6.64 0.64
C SER A 34 11.58 -7.48 1.78
N ILE A 35 12.20 -8.63 2.10
CA ILE A 35 11.79 -9.49 3.21
C ILE A 35 11.93 -8.76 4.56
N ILE A 36 13.05 -8.05 4.76
CA ILE A 36 13.28 -7.27 5.99
C ILE A 36 12.22 -6.16 6.12
N PHE A 37 11.92 -5.45 5.03
CA PHE A 37 10.91 -4.38 5.04
C PHE A 37 9.50 -4.91 5.32
N ILE A 38 9.11 -6.01 4.69
CA ILE A 38 7.83 -6.70 4.96
C ILE A 38 7.74 -7.13 6.42
N ALA A 39 8.82 -7.71 6.96
CA ALA A 39 8.86 -8.15 8.36
C ALA A 39 8.71 -6.96 9.32
N LEU A 40 9.39 -5.83 9.04
CA LEU A 40 9.27 -4.61 9.81
C LEU A 40 7.85 -4.03 9.72
N CYS A 41 7.27 -3.94 8.52
CA CYS A 41 5.90 -3.47 8.34
C CYS A 41 4.91 -4.35 9.11
N ALA A 42 5.03 -5.68 9.01
CA ALA A 42 4.18 -6.61 9.75
C ALA A 42 4.32 -6.41 11.27
N PHE A 43 5.54 -6.25 11.77
CA PHE A 43 5.80 -5.99 13.19
C PHE A 43 5.20 -4.66 13.65
N THR A 44 5.37 -3.59 12.87
CA THR A 44 4.80 -2.27 13.18
C THR A 44 3.27 -2.29 13.15
N CYS A 45 2.65 -3.01 12.20
CA CYS A 45 1.21 -3.14 12.09
C CYS A 45 0.63 -3.95 13.24
N SER A 46 1.22 -5.10 13.59
CA SER A 46 0.78 -5.89 14.75
C SER A 46 0.88 -5.08 16.04
N SER A 47 2.02 -4.41 16.24
CA SER A 47 2.22 -3.54 17.41
C SER A 47 1.20 -2.41 17.47
N ALA A 48 0.92 -1.75 16.34
CA ALA A 48 -0.06 -0.68 16.26
C ALA A 48 -1.49 -1.18 16.55
N CYS A 49 -1.86 -2.34 16.01
CA CYS A 49 -3.16 -2.96 16.23
C CYS A 49 -3.36 -3.38 17.70
N ASP A 50 -2.36 -3.97 18.34
CA ASP A 50 -2.44 -4.40 19.74
C ASP A 50 -2.60 -3.20 20.69
N ILE A 51 -1.86 -2.12 20.43
CA ILE A 51 -1.99 -0.86 21.16
C ILE A 51 -3.38 -0.26 20.92
N LEU A 52 -3.85 -0.23 19.67
CA LEU A 52 -5.15 0.33 19.31
C LEU A 52 -6.31 -0.43 19.98
N ILE A 53 -6.25 -1.77 19.99
CA ILE A 53 -7.24 -2.62 20.64
C ILE A 53 -7.25 -2.34 22.14
N THR A 54 -6.07 -2.30 22.77
CA THR A 54 -5.93 -1.99 24.20
C THR A 54 -6.53 -0.62 24.54
N LEU A 55 -6.26 0.40 23.72
CA LEU A 55 -6.82 1.75 23.88
C LEU A 55 -8.36 1.78 23.71
N CYS A 56 -8.88 1.04 22.74
CA CYS A 56 -10.32 0.96 22.47
C CYS A 56 -11.09 0.34 23.65
N LEU A 57 -10.50 -0.69 24.26
CA LEU A 57 -11.05 -1.34 25.45
C LEU A 57 -11.03 -0.41 26.68
N THR A 58 -9.99 0.42 26.83
CA THR A 58 -9.87 1.36 27.96
C THR A 58 -10.79 2.58 27.85
N HIS A 59 -11.00 3.13 26.64
CA HIS A 59 -11.71 4.41 26.47
C HIS A 59 -13.18 4.32 26.00
N ARG A 60 -13.68 3.13 25.60
CA ARG A 60 -15.07 2.86 25.13
C ARG A 60 -15.62 3.90 24.11
N SER A 61 -14.74 4.64 23.45
CA SER A 61 -15.05 5.76 22.56
C SER A 61 -14.11 5.68 21.36
N LEU A 62 -14.67 5.50 20.17
CA LEU A 62 -13.98 5.18 18.90
C LEU A 62 -13.07 6.30 18.33
N SER A 63 -12.97 7.46 18.99
CA SER A 63 -12.14 8.56 18.51
C SER A 63 -10.71 8.46 19.03
N LEU A 64 -9.77 8.20 18.11
CA LEU A 64 -8.31 8.26 18.30
C LEU A 64 -7.85 9.52 19.06
N GLU A 65 -8.56 10.62 18.88
CA GLU A 65 -8.27 11.93 19.47
C GLU A 65 -8.38 11.98 21.00
N LYS A 66 -9.32 11.22 21.60
CA LYS A 66 -9.51 11.19 23.06
C LYS A 66 -8.61 10.16 23.74
N ALA A 67 -8.23 9.09 23.04
CA ALA A 67 -7.33 8.06 23.55
C ALA A 67 -5.89 8.57 23.74
N CYS A 68 -5.39 9.39 22.81
CA CYS A 68 -4.03 9.92 22.88
C CYS A 68 -3.86 11.05 23.92
N PHE A 69 -4.93 11.81 24.17
CA PHE A 69 -4.93 12.93 25.11
C PHE A 69 -4.61 12.53 26.56
N ARG A 70 -4.83 11.25 26.93
CA ARG A 70 -4.65 10.75 28.30
C ARG A 70 -3.28 10.13 28.56
N HIS A 71 -2.60 9.60 27.52
CA HIS A 71 -1.34 8.85 27.68
C HIS A 71 -0.09 9.58 27.16
N LEU A 72 -0.18 10.43 26.13
CA LEU A 72 0.98 11.15 25.55
C LEU A 72 0.79 12.68 25.46
N GLY A 73 -0.39 13.20 25.81
CA GLY A 73 -0.71 14.63 25.66
C GLY A 73 -0.97 15.04 24.19
N LEU A 74 -0.93 16.35 23.93
CA LEU A 74 -1.27 16.94 22.62
C LEU A 74 -0.32 16.49 21.49
N LEU A 75 0.95 16.24 21.82
CA LEU A 75 1.99 15.83 20.87
C LEU A 75 1.77 14.42 20.33
N GLY A 76 1.31 13.48 21.15
CA GLY A 76 1.01 12.12 20.70
C GLY A 76 -0.11 12.09 19.66
N LYS A 77 -1.14 12.92 19.86
CA LYS A 77 -2.25 13.07 18.90
C LYS A 77 -1.73 13.57 17.56
N LEU A 78 -0.91 14.63 17.58
CA LEU A 78 -0.38 15.25 16.37
C LEU A 78 0.56 14.30 15.60
N VAL A 79 1.42 13.55 16.29
CA VAL A 79 2.33 12.57 15.65
C VAL A 79 1.55 11.42 15.00
N ALA A 80 0.50 10.91 15.65
CA ALA A 80 -0.33 9.85 15.07
C ALA A 80 -1.15 10.32 13.87
N GLU A 81 -1.66 11.56 13.92
CA GLU A 81 -2.40 12.16 12.82
C GLU A 81 -1.48 12.43 11.61
N LEU A 82 -0.29 12.97 11.86
CA LEU A 82 0.73 13.19 10.84
C LEU A 82 1.27 11.88 10.25
N SER A 83 1.43 10.82 11.05
CA SER A 83 1.96 9.55 10.54
C SER A 83 0.98 8.86 9.59
N VAL A 84 -0.33 8.90 9.87
CA VAL A 84 -1.36 8.35 8.98
C VAL A 84 -1.46 9.14 7.69
N MET A 85 -1.41 10.47 7.77
CA MET A 85 -1.40 11.33 6.57
C MET A 85 -0.16 11.08 5.72
N GLY A 86 1.02 11.00 6.34
CA GLY A 86 2.28 10.70 5.65
C GLY A 86 2.27 9.31 5.01
N LEU A 87 1.73 8.31 5.70
CA LEU A 87 1.61 6.94 5.18
C LEU A 87 0.68 6.87 3.97
N MET A 88 -0.49 7.54 4.05
CA MET A 88 -1.43 7.60 2.92
C MET A 88 -0.83 8.29 1.70
N VAL A 89 -0.18 9.45 1.88
CA VAL A 89 0.48 10.18 0.79
C VAL A 89 1.63 9.35 0.20
N GLY A 90 2.45 8.71 1.04
CA GLY A 90 3.54 7.84 0.59
C GLY A 90 3.04 6.65 -0.21
N CYS A 91 1.96 5.99 0.23
CA CYS A 91 1.33 4.88 -0.50
C CYS A 91 0.78 5.34 -1.86
N VAL A 92 0.13 6.50 -1.93
CA VAL A 92 -0.42 7.04 -3.19
C VAL A 92 0.70 7.36 -4.18
N ILE A 93 1.75 8.06 -3.74
CA ILE A 93 2.89 8.42 -4.61
C ILE A 93 3.61 7.16 -5.09
N GLY A 94 3.88 6.19 -4.21
CA GLY A 94 4.54 4.95 -4.59
C GLY A 94 3.73 4.14 -5.60
N TYR A 95 2.41 4.16 -5.47
CA TYR A 95 1.49 3.49 -6.40
C TYR A 95 1.45 4.18 -7.77
N ASP A 96 1.32 5.50 -7.80
CA ASP A 96 1.25 6.29 -9.03
C ASP A 96 2.55 6.18 -9.85
N VAL A 97 3.70 6.20 -9.18
CA VAL A 97 5.01 5.99 -9.82
C VAL A 97 5.14 4.57 -10.39
N SER A 98 4.72 3.55 -9.63
CA SER A 98 4.77 2.15 -10.08
C SER A 98 3.84 1.90 -11.28
N LEU A 99 2.63 2.48 -11.25
CA LEU A 99 1.69 2.46 -12.38
C LEU A 99 2.28 3.11 -13.63
N SER A 100 2.99 4.23 -13.46
CA SER A 100 3.61 4.96 -14.57
C SER A 100 4.77 4.19 -15.22
N ASP A 101 5.58 3.48 -14.43
CA ASP A 101 6.64 2.60 -14.93
C ASP A 101 6.05 1.45 -15.77
N LEU A 102 5.01 0.80 -15.24
CA LEU A 102 4.30 -0.28 -15.91
C LEU A 102 3.61 0.21 -17.19
N GLY A 103 2.95 1.38 -17.13
CA GLY A 103 2.24 1.97 -18.26
C GLY A 103 3.15 2.26 -19.44
N THR A 104 4.37 2.76 -19.19
CA THR A 104 5.33 3.07 -20.26
C THR A 104 5.81 1.80 -20.98
N ARG A 105 6.05 0.70 -20.24
CA ARG A 105 6.45 -0.59 -20.82
C ARG A 105 5.34 -1.23 -21.66
N ILE A 106 4.09 -1.11 -21.22
CA ILE A 106 2.94 -1.63 -21.98
C ILE A 106 2.73 -0.79 -23.24
N PHE A 107 2.90 0.54 -23.14
CA PHE A 107 2.75 1.45 -24.28
C PHE A 107 3.83 1.25 -25.35
N SER A 108 5.08 0.95 -24.97
CA SER A 108 6.13 0.63 -25.95
C SER A 108 5.82 -0.64 -26.74
N GLU A 109 5.42 -1.72 -26.05
CA GLU A 109 5.03 -2.98 -26.71
C GLU A 109 3.81 -2.78 -27.63
N PHE A 110 2.86 -1.92 -27.23
CA PHE A 110 1.70 -1.60 -28.05
C PHE A 110 2.08 -0.79 -29.30
N SER A 111 3.00 0.17 -29.17
CA SER A 111 3.53 0.95 -30.29
C SER A 111 4.30 0.07 -31.28
N ASP A 112 5.14 -0.85 -30.79
CA ASP A 112 5.89 -1.78 -31.63
C ASP A 112 4.98 -2.82 -32.32
N ALA A 113 3.92 -3.28 -31.65
CA ALA A 113 2.91 -4.14 -32.26
C ALA A 113 2.12 -3.40 -33.35
N VAL A 114 1.75 -2.14 -33.11
CA VAL A 114 1.06 -1.29 -34.10
C VAL A 114 1.95 -0.99 -35.31
N VAL A 115 3.26 -0.80 -35.13
CA VAL A 115 4.21 -0.55 -36.24
C VAL A 115 4.61 -1.85 -36.97
N SER A 116 4.60 -3.01 -36.30
CA SER A 116 4.90 -4.30 -36.93
C SER A 116 3.76 -4.87 -37.78
N PHE A 117 2.50 -4.51 -37.52
CA PHE A 117 1.36 -4.93 -38.34
C PHE A 117 1.41 -4.44 -39.80
N PRO A 118 1.70 -3.15 -40.10
CA PRO A 118 1.81 -2.69 -41.48
C PRO A 118 3.07 -3.20 -42.18
N ILE A 119 4.18 -3.44 -41.47
CA ILE A 119 5.45 -3.89 -42.11
C ILE A 119 5.43 -5.38 -42.50
N ARG A 120 4.66 -6.22 -41.81
CA ARG A 120 4.55 -7.65 -42.13
C ARG A 120 3.66 -7.89 -43.35
N VAL A 121 2.57 -7.12 -43.48
CA VAL A 121 1.68 -7.16 -44.66
C VAL A 121 2.38 -6.73 -45.96
N TRP A 122 3.31 -5.76 -45.91
CA TRP A 122 4.08 -5.33 -47.09
C TRP A 122 5.24 -6.26 -47.46
N ARG A 123 5.57 -7.25 -46.61
CA ARG A 123 6.64 -8.24 -46.89
C ARG A 123 6.12 -9.50 -47.59
N ASP A 124 4.81 -9.73 -47.56
CA ASP A 124 4.13 -10.85 -48.20
C ASP A 124 3.44 -10.47 -49.54
N VAL A 125 3.74 -9.28 -50.08
CA VAL A 125 3.39 -8.80 -51.44
C VAL A 125 4.66 -8.55 -52.23
#